data_AF-A0A920KZT8-F1
#
_entry.id   AF-A0A920KZT8-F1
#
_cell.length_a   1.000
_cell.length_b   1.000
_cell.length_c   1.000
_cell.angle_alpha   90.00
_cell.angle_beta   90.00
_cell.angle_gamma   90.00
#
_symmetry.space_group_name_H-M   'P 1'
#
loop_
_entity.id
_entity.type
_entity.pdbx_description
1 polymer ?
#
loop_
_entity_poly.entity_id
_entity_poly.type
_entity_poly.pdbx_seq_one_letter_code
_entity_poly.pdbx_strand_id
1 'polypeptide(L)'
;MAKEADFYGSMDGASKFVKGDAIASILILLVNVVGGLIIGLLQHNLPIGEAAEAYILLAIGDGLVANIPSLLLSIATAIIVTRVSSAHNMSEHISTQINLSAAWIPTSLVVLALGLVPGMPNKLFILLRTCSGSCLLFKKKRISSSDR
;
A
#
# COMPACT_ATOMS: atom_id res chain seq x y z
N MET A 1 -0.05 -16.20 30.00
CA MET A 1 0.05 -14.78 30.44
C MET A 1 0.47 -13.85 29.30
N ALA A 2 1.75 -13.75 28.88
CA ALA A 2 2.14 -12.84 27.78
C ALA A 2 1.49 -13.17 26.42
N LYS A 3 1.43 -14.47 26.07
CA LYS A 3 0.84 -14.95 24.81
C LYS A 3 -0.68 -14.76 24.72
N GLU A 4 -1.36 -14.68 25.86
CA GLU A 4 -2.80 -14.40 25.96
C GLU A 4 -3.06 -12.90 25.89
N ALA A 5 -2.25 -12.08 26.57
CA ALA A 5 -2.33 -10.63 26.50
C ALA A 5 -2.04 -10.12 25.07
N ASP A 6 -1.08 -10.71 24.36
CA ASP A 6 -0.82 -10.39 22.95
C ASP A 6 -1.94 -10.86 22.02
N PHE A 7 -2.58 -12.00 22.32
CA PHE A 7 -3.74 -12.48 21.55
C PHE A 7 -4.94 -11.55 21.74
N TYR A 8 -5.28 -11.17 22.97
CA TYR A 8 -6.36 -10.21 23.24
C TYR A 8 -6.04 -8.80 22.73
N GLY A 9 -4.78 -8.34 22.80
CA GLY A 9 -4.35 -7.05 22.27
C GLY A 9 -4.43 -6.97 20.74
N SER A 10 -4.06 -8.04 20.03
CA SER A 10 -4.21 -8.13 18.57
C SER A 10 -5.67 -8.34 18.12
N MET A 11 -6.48 -9.06 18.91
CA MET A 11 -7.91 -9.28 18.64
C MET A 11 -8.77 -8.03 18.87
N ASP A 12 -8.46 -7.21 19.89
CA ASP A 12 -9.18 -5.95 20.14
C ASP A 12 -8.93 -4.93 19.03
N GLY A 13 -7.67 -4.85 18.56
CA GLY A 13 -7.28 -4.05 17.41
C GLY A 13 -8.06 -4.44 16.15
N ALA A 14 -8.03 -5.71 15.76
CA ALA A 14 -8.77 -6.20 14.59
C ALA A 14 -10.29 -5.98 14.71
N SER A 15 -10.85 -6.21 15.90
CA SER A 15 -12.29 -6.05 16.17
C SER A 15 -12.76 -4.60 16.05
N LYS A 16 -11.91 -3.61 16.34
CA LYS A 16 -12.27 -2.18 16.17
C LYS A 16 -12.38 -1.79 14.70
N PHE A 17 -11.55 -2.36 13.82
CA PHE A 17 -11.58 -2.08 12.39
C PHE A 17 -12.81 -2.72 11.73
N VAL A 18 -13.16 -3.95 12.11
CA VAL A 18 -14.38 -4.63 11.63
C VAL A 18 -15.64 -3.91 12.10
N LYS A 19 -15.68 -3.48 13.37
CA LYS A 19 -16.81 -2.68 13.89
C LYS A 19 -16.91 -1.33 13.18
N GLY A 20 -15.79 -0.65 12.91
CA GLY A 20 -15.78 0.63 12.20
C GLY A 20 -16.31 0.53 10.76
N ASP A 21 -15.88 -0.48 10.01
CA ASP A 21 -16.32 -0.73 8.62
C ASP A 21 -17.82 -1.06 8.54
N ALA A 22 -18.32 -1.84 9.51
CA ALA A 22 -19.74 -2.16 9.64
C ALA A 22 -20.61 -0.94 9.99
N ILE A 23 -20.11 -0.05 10.87
CA ILE A 23 -20.85 1.16 11.26
C ILE A 23 -20.91 2.14 10.09
N ALA A 24 -19.82 2.32 9.34
CA ALA A 24 -19.79 3.18 8.16
C ALA A 24 -20.75 2.70 7.06
N SER A 25 -20.76 1.40 6.77
CA SER A 25 -21.64 0.81 5.76
C SER A 25 -23.12 0.91 6.13
N ILE A 26 -23.49 0.75 7.40
CA ILE A 26 -24.87 0.94 7.87
C ILE A 26 -25.31 2.42 7.80
N LEU A 27 -24.42 3.37 8.11
CA LEU A 27 -24.71 4.80 7.97
C LEU A 27 -24.97 5.18 6.51
N ILE A 28 -24.16 4.68 5.58
CA ILE A 28 -24.33 4.92 4.13
C ILE A 28 -25.65 4.31 3.63
N LEU A 29 -25.98 3.09 4.06
CA LEU A 29 -27.27 2.45 3.75
C LEU A 29 -28.45 3.34 4.16
N LEU A 30 -28.44 3.86 5.39
CA LEU A 30 -29.50 4.74 5.89
C LEU A 30 -29.62 6.02 5.06
N VAL A 31 -28.49 6.64 4.72
CA VAL A 31 -28.46 7.86 3.88
C VAL A 31 -29.00 7.57 2.48
N ASN A 32 -28.58 6.47 1.84
CA ASN A 32 -29.02 6.10 0.48
C ASN A 32 -30.51 5.74 0.43
N VAL A 33 -31.02 5.02 1.43
CA VAL A 33 -32.45 4.66 1.50
C VAL A 33 -33.31 5.90 1.78
N VAL A 34 -32.97 6.70 2.79
CA VAL A 34 -33.77 7.88 3.16
C VAL A 34 -33.67 8.98 2.09
N GLY A 35 -32.46 9.28 1.61
CA GLY A 35 -32.22 10.26 0.55
C GLY A 35 -32.84 9.83 -0.78
N GLY A 36 -32.71 8.56 -1.15
CA GLY A 36 -33.32 7.98 -2.35
C GLY A 36 -34.84 7.99 -2.32
N LEU A 37 -35.46 7.68 -1.18
CA LEU A 37 -36.92 7.80 -0.99
C LEU A 37 -37.38 9.26 -1.09
N ILE A 38 -36.71 10.19 -0.42
CA ILE A 38 -37.09 11.61 -0.46
C ILE A 38 -37.00 12.15 -1.89
N ILE A 39 -35.91 11.90 -2.60
CA ILE A 39 -35.70 12.37 -3.97
C ILE A 39 -36.63 11.65 -4.96
N GLY A 40 -36.81 10.33 -4.81
CA GLY A 40 -37.68 9.52 -5.66
C GLY A 40 -39.15 9.91 -5.58
N LEU A 41 -39.62 10.26 -4.38
CA LEU A 41 -41.00 10.72 -4.15
C LEU A 41 -41.20 12.17 -4.60
N LEU A 42 -40.22 13.06 -4.40
CA LEU A 42 -40.34 14.49 -4.72
C LEU A 42 -40.11 14.81 -6.20
N GLN A 43 -39.21 14.11 -6.89
CA GLN A 43 -38.83 14.43 -8.28
C GLN A 43 -39.43 13.50 -9.34
N HIS A 44 -39.65 12.22 -9.05
CA HIS A 44 -39.99 11.24 -10.10
C HIS A 44 -41.46 10.78 -10.13
N ASN A 45 -42.33 11.21 -9.20
CA ASN A 45 -43.76 10.84 -9.16
C ASN A 45 -44.01 9.31 -9.26
N LEU A 46 -43.01 8.49 -8.89
CA LEU A 46 -43.12 7.04 -8.90
C LEU A 46 -43.91 6.58 -7.68
N PRO A 47 -44.75 5.53 -7.80
CA PRO A 47 -45.44 4.97 -6.65
C PRO A 47 -44.42 4.53 -5.59
N ILE A 48 -44.69 4.86 -4.33
CA ILE A 48 -43.80 4.65 -3.17
C ILE A 48 -43.17 3.24 -3.15
N GLY A 49 -43.90 2.22 -3.63
CA GLY A 49 -43.43 0.85 -3.72
C GLY A 49 -42.27 0.62 -4.70
N GLU A 50 -42.36 1.13 -5.94
CA GLU A 50 -41.30 0.95 -6.96
C GLU A 50 -40.05 1.77 -6.62
N ALA A 51 -40.23 2.99 -6.13
CA ALA A 51 -39.11 3.82 -5.69
C ALA A 51 -38.39 3.19 -4.48
N ALA A 52 -39.14 2.65 -3.51
CA ALA A 52 -38.55 1.96 -2.37
C ALA A 52 -37.75 0.73 -2.82
N GLU A 53 -38.29 -0.12 -3.70
CA GLU A 53 -37.61 -1.33 -4.15
C GLU A 53 -36.30 -1.00 -4.89
N ALA A 54 -36.33 -0.07 -5.85
CA ALA A 54 -35.14 0.31 -6.62
C ALA A 54 -34.03 0.92 -5.76
N TYR A 55 -34.36 1.85 -4.86
CA TYR A 55 -33.36 2.51 -4.01
C TYR A 55 -32.86 1.61 -2.88
N ILE A 56 -33.68 0.69 -2.36
CA ILE A 56 -33.23 -0.34 -1.41
C ILE A 56 -32.24 -1.28 -2.09
N LEU A 57 -32.52 -1.75 -3.31
CA LEU A 57 -31.62 -2.63 -4.06
C LEU A 57 -30.28 -1.95 -4.37
N LEU A 58 -30.33 -0.68 -4.76
CA LEU A 58 -29.14 0.12 -5.07
C LEU A 58 -28.32 0.43 -3.82
N ALA A 59 -28.96 0.71 -2.68
CA ALA A 59 -28.29 0.92 -1.39
C ALA A 59 -27.64 -0.36 -0.83
N ILE A 60 -28.30 -1.51 -0.97
CA ILE A 60 -27.72 -2.82 -0.60
C ILE A 60 -26.53 -3.15 -1.51
N GLY A 61 -26.64 -2.86 -2.81
CA GLY A 61 -25.54 -3.03 -3.76
C GLY A 61 -24.32 -2.19 -3.39
N ASP A 62 -24.50 -0.92 -3.05
CA ASP A 62 -23.44 0.00 -2.65
C ASP A 62 -22.73 -0.46 -1.36
N GLY A 63 -23.49 -0.97 -0.38
CA GLY A 63 -22.94 -1.55 0.84
C GLY A 63 -22.14 -2.84 0.62
N LEU A 64 -22.54 -3.68 -0.33
CA LEU A 64 -21.81 -4.90 -0.69
C LEU A 64 -20.53 -4.57 -1.49
N VAL A 65 -20.59 -3.61 -2.42
CA VAL A 65 -19.45 -3.18 -3.23
C VAL A 65 -18.37 -2.50 -2.39
N ALA A 66 -18.74 -1.79 -1.32
CA ALA A 66 -17.76 -1.18 -0.41
C ALA A 66 -16.99 -2.20 0.44
N ASN A 67 -17.64 -3.28 0.89
CA ASN A 67 -17.06 -4.22 1.87
C ASN A 67 -16.24 -5.36 1.25
N ILE A 68 -16.66 -5.88 0.08
CA ILE A 68 -15.97 -7.01 -0.57
C ILE A 68 -14.49 -6.68 -0.86
N PRO A 69 -14.13 -5.50 -1.41
CA PRO A 69 -12.74 -5.13 -1.66
C PRO A 69 -11.92 -5.00 -0.39
N SER A 70 -12.51 -4.46 0.69
CA SER A 70 -11.85 -4.30 2.00
C SER A 70 -11.45 -5.65 2.59
N LEU A 71 -12.37 -6.62 2.55
CA LEU A 71 -12.10 -8.00 3.00
C LEU A 71 -11.04 -8.69 2.14
N LEU A 72 -11.11 -8.55 0.80
CA LEU A 72 -10.12 -9.10 -0.10
C LEU A 72 -8.73 -8.49 0.12
N LEU A 73 -8.64 -7.18 0.35
CA LEU A 73 -7.39 -6.48 0.64
C LEU A 73 -6.79 -6.94 1.98
N SER A 74 -7.62 -7.11 3.00
CA SER A 74 -7.19 -7.60 4.31
C SER A 74 -6.59 -9.02 4.23
N ILE A 75 -7.28 -9.93 3.53
CA ILE A 75 -6.80 -11.30 3.32
C ILE A 75 -5.53 -11.32 2.46
N ALA A 76 -5.48 -10.55 1.38
CA ALA A 76 -4.29 -10.43 0.54
C ALA A 76 -3.08 -9.93 1.34
N THR A 77 -3.28 -8.92 2.17
CA THR A 77 -2.23 -8.37 3.05
C THR A 77 -1.76 -9.40 4.08
N ALA A 78 -2.68 -10.16 4.69
CA ALA A 78 -2.34 -11.23 5.63
C ALA A 78 -1.52 -12.36 4.96
N ILE A 79 -1.85 -12.73 3.72
CA ILE A 79 -1.08 -13.71 2.94
C ILE A 79 0.31 -13.18 2.59
N ILE A 80 0.43 -11.90 2.21
CA ILE A 80 1.73 -11.28 1.90
C ILE A 80 2.61 -11.25 3.16
N VAL A 81 2.07 -10.81 4.30
CA VAL A 81 2.86 -10.66 5.54
C VAL A 81 3.36 -12.01 6.07
N THR A 82 2.59 -13.08 5.89
CA THR A 82 2.99 -14.43 6.31
C THR A 82 4.03 -15.06 5.38
N ARG A 83 4.06 -14.70 4.09
CA ARG A 83 5.14 -15.13 3.16
C ARG A 83 6.47 -14.41 3.35
N VAL A 84 6.47 -13.21 3.93
CA VAL A 84 7.69 -12.39 4.10
C VAL A 84 8.44 -12.72 5.40
N SER A 85 8.01 -13.74 6.16
CA SER A 85 8.68 -14.25 7.37
C SER A 85 9.99 -15.03 7.10
N SER A 86 10.78 -14.57 6.13
CA SER A 86 12.19 -14.97 5.92
C SER A 86 13.14 -13.75 6.05
N ALA A 87 12.69 -12.70 6.73
CA ALA A 87 13.43 -11.45 6.96
C ALA A 87 14.77 -11.63 7.68
N HIS A 88 15.04 -12.80 8.30
CA HIS A 88 16.33 -13.08 8.92
C HIS A 88 17.48 -13.11 7.91
N ASN A 89 17.21 -13.42 6.63
CA ASN A 89 18.24 -13.45 5.59
C ASN A 89 18.33 -12.13 4.82
N MET A 90 17.34 -11.23 4.91
CA MET A 90 17.33 -9.99 4.12
C MET A 90 18.46 -9.04 4.54
N SER A 91 18.68 -8.88 5.86
CA SER A 91 19.77 -8.07 6.40
C SER A 91 21.15 -8.60 6.00
N GLU A 92 21.33 -9.92 6.05
CA GLU A 92 22.57 -10.60 5.66
C GLU A 92 22.80 -10.55 4.14
N HIS A 93 21.75 -10.67 3.33
CA HIS A 93 21.84 -10.48 1.88
C HIS A 93 22.16 -9.02 1.51
N ILE A 94 21.57 -8.04 2.21
CA ILE A 94 21.87 -6.62 2.00
C ILE A 94 23.33 -6.31 2.38
N SER A 95 23.80 -6.80 3.53
CA SER A 95 25.17 -6.58 4.00
C SER A 95 26.22 -7.25 3.10
N THR A 96 25.89 -8.41 2.52
CA THR A 96 26.77 -9.09 1.56
C THR A 96 26.78 -8.36 0.20
N GLN A 97 25.63 -7.88 -0.27
CA GLN A 97 25.53 -7.16 -1.56
C GLN A 97 26.23 -5.79 -1.55
N ILE A 98 26.20 -5.05 -0.44
CA ILE A 98 26.94 -3.76 -0.34
C ILE A 98 28.46 -3.96 -0.29
N ASN A 99 28.93 -5.11 0.19
CA ASN A 99 30.35 -5.45 0.32
C ASN A 99 30.93 -6.11 -0.95
N LEU A 100 30.06 -6.65 -1.81
CA LEU A 100 30.45 -7.17 -3.12
C LEU A 100 30.73 -6.02 -4.11
N SER A 101 32.02 -5.74 -4.35
CA SER A 101 32.45 -4.70 -5.31
C SER A 101 31.95 -4.94 -6.74
N ALA A 102 31.59 -6.17 -7.10
CA ALA A 102 31.01 -6.52 -8.40
C ALA A 102 29.55 -6.07 -8.57
N ALA A 103 28.81 -5.89 -7.46
CA ALA A 103 27.40 -5.49 -7.49
C ALA A 103 27.21 -4.01 -7.89
N TRP A 104 28.23 -3.18 -7.72
CA TRP A 104 28.15 -1.74 -8.00
C TRP A 104 28.08 -1.42 -9.50
N ILE A 105 28.61 -2.30 -10.36
CA ILE A 105 28.60 -2.15 -11.82
C ILE A 105 27.17 -2.24 -12.39
N PRO A 106 26.39 -3.31 -12.14
CA PRO A 106 25.02 -3.41 -12.63
C PRO A 106 24.10 -2.35 -12.00
N THR A 107 24.29 -2.00 -10.72
CA THR A 107 23.50 -0.93 -10.08
C THR A 107 23.72 0.42 -10.75
N SER A 108 24.96 0.76 -11.10
CA SER A 108 25.25 2.00 -11.85
C SER A 108 24.64 2.00 -13.24
N LEU A 109 24.57 0.84 -13.91
CA LEU A 109 23.93 0.71 -15.23
C LEU A 109 22.42 0.94 -15.15
N VAL A 110 21.76 0.34 -14.16
CA VAL A 110 20.30 0.48 -13.95
C VAL A 110 19.94 1.91 -13.57
N VAL A 111 20.70 2.54 -12.68
CA VAL A 111 20.48 3.97 -12.34
C VAL A 111 20.69 4.88 -13.55
N LEU A 112 21.62 4.55 -14.45
CA LEU A 112 21.81 5.28 -15.71
C LEU A 112 20.61 5.07 -16.66
N ALA A 113 20.14 3.83 -16.80
CA ALA A 113 18.97 3.50 -17.62
C ALA A 113 17.70 4.18 -17.11
N LEU A 114 17.49 4.23 -15.78
CA LEU A 114 16.38 4.95 -15.17
C LEU A 114 16.52 6.47 -15.33
N GLY A 115 17.74 7.00 -15.31
CA GLY A 115 18.02 8.42 -15.58
C GLY A 115 17.82 8.84 -17.03
N LEU A 116 17.71 7.89 -17.97
CA LEU A 116 17.39 8.14 -19.39
C LEU A 116 15.87 8.20 -19.64
N VAL A 117 15.03 7.85 -18.65
CA VAL A 117 13.57 7.92 -18.78
C VAL A 117 13.12 9.38 -18.71
N PRO A 118 12.52 9.94 -19.78
CA PRO A 118 12.11 11.33 -19.81
C PRO A 118 10.81 11.50 -18.99
N GLY A 119 10.88 12.30 -17.92
CA GLY A 119 9.73 12.57 -17.03
C GLY A 119 10.10 12.89 -15.57
N MET A 120 11.35 12.67 -15.15
CA MET A 120 11.84 12.99 -13.80
C MET A 120 12.73 14.24 -13.77
N PRO A 121 12.83 14.95 -12.62
CA PRO A 121 13.59 16.20 -12.50
C PRO A 121 15.10 15.96 -12.71
N ASN A 122 15.53 16.09 -13.98
CA ASN A 122 16.85 15.77 -14.50
C ASN A 122 18.02 16.37 -13.70
N LYS A 123 17.81 17.54 -13.06
CA LYS A 123 18.85 18.23 -12.28
C LYS A 123 19.25 17.46 -11.01
N LEU A 124 18.29 16.83 -10.31
CA LEU A 124 18.55 16.06 -9.08
C LEU A 124 19.29 14.74 -9.40
N PHE A 125 18.89 14.06 -10.48
CA PHE A 125 19.50 12.79 -10.87
C PHE A 125 20.90 12.94 -11.44
N ILE A 126 21.18 14.00 -12.20
CA ILE A 126 22.55 14.31 -12.66
C ILE A 126 23.46 14.58 -11.45
N LEU A 127 22.97 15.30 -10.44
CA LEU A 127 23.73 15.62 -9.23
C LEU A 127 24.03 14.36 -8.40
N LEU A 128 23.04 13.49 -8.18
CA LEU A 128 23.25 12.19 -7.53
C LEU A 128 24.22 11.28 -8.29
N ARG A 129 24.14 11.24 -9.63
CA ARG A 129 25.06 10.49 -10.49
C ARG A 129 26.49 10.99 -10.33
N THR A 130 26.71 12.31 -10.39
CA THR A 130 28.05 12.89 -10.21
C THR A 130 28.60 12.66 -8.81
N CYS A 131 27.74 12.73 -7.78
CA CYS A 131 28.14 12.52 -6.40
C CYS A 131 28.53 11.05 -6.13
N SER A 132 27.69 10.11 -6.56
CA SER A 132 27.96 8.68 -6.44
C SER A 132 29.21 8.26 -7.23
N GLY A 133 29.37 8.75 -8.47
CA GLY A 133 30.56 8.51 -9.28
C GLY A 133 31.84 9.10 -8.68
N SER A 134 31.77 10.31 -8.11
CA SER A 134 32.93 10.95 -7.45
C SER A 134 33.32 10.21 -6.16
N CYS A 135 32.35 9.73 -5.37
CA CYS A 135 32.60 8.90 -4.19
C CYS A 135 33.29 7.58 -4.55
N LEU A 136 32.91 6.96 -5.67
CA LEU A 136 33.54 5.73 -6.17
C LEU A 136 34.97 5.98 -6.64
N LEU A 137 35.25 7.10 -7.31
CA LEU A 137 36.62 7.49 -7.67
C LEU A 137 37.47 7.81 -6.44
N PHE A 138 36.91 8.47 -5.42
CA PHE A 138 37.61 8.76 -4.16
C PHE A 138 37.93 7.48 -3.37
N LYS A 139 37.00 6.52 -3.34
CA LYS A 139 37.19 5.22 -2.71
C LYS A 139 38.19 4.35 -3.48
N LYS A 140 38.17 4.41 -4.82
CA LYS A 140 39.17 3.79 -5.70
C LYS A 140 40.56 4.41 -5.53
N LYS A 141 40.65 5.72 -5.28
CA LYS A 141 41.93 6.41 -5.02
C LYS A 141 42.52 6.07 -3.64
N ARG A 142 41.69 5.81 -2.62
CA ARG A 142 42.15 5.40 -1.28
C ARG A 142 42.61 3.94 -1.17
N ILE A 143 42.14 3.05 -2.05
CA ILE A 143 42.61 1.66 -2.10
C ILE A 143 43.96 1.56 -2.83
N SER A 144 44.24 2.46 -3.78
CA SER A 144 45.53 2.48 -4.51
C SER A 144 46.67 3.23 -3.79
N SER A 145 46.40 3.94 -2.69
CA SER A 145 47.42 4.64 -1.88
C SER A 145 47.78 3.90 -0.58
N SER A 146 47.25 2.69 -0.39
CA SER A 146 47.65 1.76 0.68
C SER A 146 48.31 0.51 0.07
N ASP A 147 49.07 0.71 -1.02
CA ASP A 147 49.92 -0.30 -1.66
C ASP A 147 51.15 0.37 -2.34
N ARG A 148 51.71 1.38 -1.66
CA ARG A 148 53.10 1.82 -1.80
C ARG A 148 53.64 2.23 -0.44
#